data_AF-A0A096FBL3-F1
#
_entry.id   AF-A0A096FBL3-F1
#
_cell.length_a   1.000
_cell.length_b   1.000
_cell.length_c   1.000
_cell.angle_alpha   90.00
_cell.angle_beta   90.00
_cell.angle_gamma   90.00
#
_symmetry.space_group_name_H-M   'P 1'
#
loop_
_entity.id
_entity.type
_entity.pdbx_description
1 polymer ?
#
loop_
_entity_poly.entity_id
_entity_poly.type
_entity_poly.pdbx_seq_one_letter_code
_entity_poly.pdbx_strand_id
1 'polypeptide(L)'
;MAWYRTGTVAVTNNSNVITGTGTSWVDGAAVGETFLGPDAQVYEITSIVSGTSLRISPNYKGSTATVQAYAIMPTQGYLRDLAAQAAALVNSYQAVRDGVGAGKFAAGTAAAPSLRGEADENTGLNFPGADILQLITNGVVRLQIAPDGTPSGVFVDKLPVSAATQTAINTLAAACLALTTLGSGPDQVPSNQHLGALAFQDVVGVQQVYRNARNSQPGEVWHERVSDTQLIKKFHGLDDVVRSITETYA
;
A
#
# COMPACT_ATOMS: atom_id res chain seq x y z
N MET A 1 -4.50 57.33 -3.05
CA MET A 1 -3.15 57.65 -3.56
C MET A 1 -3.23 59.01 -4.25
N ALA A 2 -2.40 59.99 -3.89
CA ALA A 2 -2.37 61.28 -4.58
C ALA A 2 -1.70 61.13 -5.96
N TRP A 3 -2.07 61.94 -6.95
CA TRP A 3 -1.42 61.92 -8.27
C TRP A 3 0.04 62.38 -8.16
N TYR A 4 0.94 61.73 -8.91
CA TYR A 4 2.35 62.10 -8.97
C TYR A 4 2.53 63.35 -9.84
N ARG A 5 3.18 64.39 -9.30
CA ARG A 5 3.42 65.69 -9.99
C ARG A 5 4.83 66.24 -9.79
N THR A 6 5.73 65.44 -9.22
CA THR A 6 7.08 65.90 -8.88
C THR A 6 7.88 66.16 -10.16
N GLY A 7 8.59 67.29 -10.22
CA GLY A 7 9.42 67.66 -11.36
C GLY A 7 8.63 68.22 -12.55
N THR A 8 9.28 68.29 -13.71
CA THR A 8 8.69 68.77 -14.98
C THR A 8 9.01 67.81 -16.11
N VAL A 9 8.30 67.94 -17.23
CA VAL A 9 8.50 67.10 -18.42
C VAL A 9 8.89 67.91 -19.66
N ALA A 10 9.64 67.26 -20.53
CA ALA A 10 9.84 67.60 -21.92
C ALA A 10 9.12 66.56 -22.79
N VAL A 11 8.28 67.07 -23.68
CA VAL A 11 7.42 66.30 -24.59
C VAL A 11 7.74 66.71 -26.03
N THR A 12 7.81 65.74 -26.94
CA THR A 12 8.07 65.99 -28.36
C THR A 12 6.88 65.51 -29.18
N ASN A 13 6.37 66.36 -30.07
CA ASN A 13 5.26 65.98 -30.95
C ASN A 13 5.58 64.70 -31.72
N ASN A 14 4.60 63.80 -31.79
CA ASN A 14 4.68 62.51 -32.46
C ASN A 14 5.79 61.57 -31.91
N SER A 15 6.23 61.76 -30.67
CA SER A 15 7.14 60.86 -29.97
C SER A 15 6.41 60.09 -28.87
N ASN A 16 6.80 58.85 -28.62
CA ASN A 16 6.36 58.10 -27.45
C ASN A 16 7.24 58.33 -26.22
N VAL A 17 8.35 59.07 -26.33
CA VAL A 17 9.28 59.28 -25.22
C VAL A 17 8.96 60.57 -24.47
N ILE A 18 8.82 60.47 -23.16
CA ILE A 18 8.69 61.60 -22.25
C ILE A 18 9.95 61.67 -21.39
N THR A 19 10.54 62.86 -21.31
CA THR A 19 11.76 63.09 -20.53
C THR A 19 11.44 63.96 -19.33
N GLY A 20 11.78 63.50 -18.13
CA GLY A 20 11.55 64.20 -16.87
C GLY A 20 12.78 64.97 -16.40
N THR A 21 12.56 66.04 -15.65
CA THR A 21 13.60 66.74 -14.87
C THR A 21 13.13 66.85 -13.43
N GLY A 22 13.96 66.37 -12.49
CA GLY A 22 13.59 66.32 -11.07
C GLY A 22 12.49 65.28 -10.76
N THR A 23 12.35 64.27 -11.62
CA THR A 23 11.39 63.17 -11.47
C THR A 23 12.09 61.92 -10.91
N SER A 24 11.34 61.03 -10.26
CA SER A 24 11.76 59.66 -9.91
C SER A 24 10.63 58.68 -10.26
N TRP A 25 10.43 58.45 -11.56
CA TRP A 25 9.32 57.62 -12.06
C TRP A 25 9.46 56.13 -11.75
N VAL A 26 10.66 55.63 -11.47
CA VAL A 26 10.85 54.22 -11.07
C VAL A 26 10.16 53.93 -9.73
N ASP A 27 10.16 54.90 -8.82
CA ASP A 27 9.56 54.75 -7.49
C ASP A 27 8.16 55.37 -7.40
N GLY A 28 7.86 56.33 -8.28
CA GLY A 28 6.69 57.21 -8.18
C GLY A 28 5.57 56.96 -9.19
N ALA A 29 5.78 56.04 -10.14
CA ALA A 29 4.80 55.69 -11.17
C ALA A 29 4.90 54.20 -11.53
N ALA A 30 3.87 53.68 -12.19
CA ALA A 30 3.86 52.31 -12.69
C ALA A 30 3.45 52.25 -14.17
N VAL A 31 3.87 51.19 -14.85
CA VAL A 31 3.39 50.87 -16.20
C VAL A 31 1.87 50.59 -16.15
N GLY A 32 1.15 51.05 -17.15
CA GLY A 32 -0.32 51.02 -17.22
C GLY A 32 -0.99 52.22 -16.54
N GLU A 33 -0.26 53.02 -15.76
CA GLU A 33 -0.81 54.26 -15.21
C GLU A 33 -1.03 55.32 -16.28
N THR A 34 -1.85 56.31 -15.92
CA THR A 34 -2.31 57.35 -16.83
C THR A 34 -1.41 58.57 -16.74
N PHE A 35 -0.71 58.92 -17.81
CA PHE A 35 0.02 60.17 -17.95
C PHE A 35 -0.91 61.27 -18.50
N LEU A 36 -1.10 62.33 -17.71
CA LEU A 36 -1.76 63.57 -18.14
C LEU A 36 -0.69 64.53 -18.66
N GLY A 37 -0.66 64.70 -19.99
CA GLY A 37 0.26 65.59 -20.66
C GLY A 37 -0.11 67.08 -20.50
N PRO A 38 0.83 67.99 -20.82
CA PRO A 38 0.58 69.44 -20.75
C PRO A 38 -0.42 69.95 -21.80
N ASP A 39 -0.76 69.11 -22.78
CA ASP A 39 -1.85 69.30 -23.74
C ASP A 39 -3.24 68.96 -23.16
N ALA A 40 -3.31 68.65 -21.85
CA ALA A 40 -4.51 68.19 -21.16
C ALA A 40 -5.11 66.90 -21.74
N GLN A 41 -4.28 66.10 -22.45
CA GLN A 41 -4.66 64.79 -22.96
C GLN A 41 -4.08 63.67 -22.11
N VAL A 42 -4.73 62.52 -22.20
CA VAL A 42 -4.40 61.32 -21.44
C VAL A 42 -3.70 60.30 -22.32
N TYR A 43 -2.64 59.72 -21.78
CA TYR A 43 -1.82 58.70 -22.42
C TYR A 43 -1.55 57.54 -21.45
N GLU A 44 -1.43 56.32 -21.97
CA GLU A 44 -1.04 55.15 -21.19
C GLU A 44 0.49 55.07 -21.09
N ILE A 45 1.04 54.89 -19.89
CA ILE A 45 2.47 54.63 -19.71
C ILE A 45 2.75 53.18 -20.10
N THR A 46 3.51 52.95 -21.17
CA THR A 46 3.82 51.61 -21.69
C THR A 46 5.13 51.03 -21.16
N SER A 47 6.06 51.88 -20.73
CA SER A 47 7.29 51.44 -20.06
C SER A 47 7.91 52.59 -19.28
N ILE A 48 8.62 52.26 -18.19
CA ILE A 48 9.45 53.20 -17.43
C ILE A 48 10.90 52.79 -17.66
N VAL A 49 11.65 53.63 -18.37
CA VAL A 49 13.03 53.34 -18.79
C VAL A 49 14.01 53.74 -17.69
N SER A 50 13.72 54.83 -16.98
CA SER A 50 14.49 55.31 -15.83
C SER A 50 13.66 56.30 -15.00
N GLY A 51 14.23 56.83 -13.90
CA GLY A 51 13.58 57.84 -13.06
C GLY A 51 13.18 59.11 -13.83
N THR A 52 13.76 59.36 -15.00
CA THR A 52 13.56 60.54 -15.84
C THR A 52 13.19 60.21 -17.29
N SER A 53 12.87 58.96 -17.61
CA SER A 53 12.42 58.60 -18.96
C SER A 53 11.35 57.52 -18.90
N LEU A 54 10.21 57.78 -19.53
CA LEU A 54 9.13 56.82 -19.71
C LEU A 54 8.65 56.85 -21.15
N ARG A 55 7.90 55.82 -21.53
CA ARG A 55 7.20 55.78 -22.82
C ARG A 55 5.71 55.76 -22.64
N ILE A 56 5.01 56.36 -23.60
CA ILE A 56 3.55 56.46 -23.64
C ILE A 56 2.94 55.85 -24.90
N SER A 57 1.65 55.55 -24.85
CA SER A 57 0.83 55.21 -26.02
C SER A 57 -0.53 55.90 -25.92
N PRO A 58 -1.07 56.45 -27.03
CA PRO A 58 -0.40 56.68 -28.32
C PRO A 58 0.75 57.71 -28.20
N ASN A 59 1.49 57.97 -29.29
CA ASN A 59 2.51 59.02 -29.32
C ASN A 59 1.90 60.39 -28.92
N TYR A 60 2.72 61.24 -28.31
CA TYR A 60 2.32 62.58 -27.85
C TYR A 60 1.76 63.42 -29.00
N LYS A 61 0.56 63.97 -28.81
CA LYS A 61 -0.20 64.68 -29.87
C LYS A 61 -0.06 66.19 -29.80
N GLY A 62 0.28 66.74 -28.62
CA GLY A 62 0.47 68.17 -28.43
C GLY A 62 1.75 68.72 -29.08
N SER A 63 1.91 70.04 -29.04
CA SER A 63 3.12 70.73 -29.49
C SER A 63 4.33 70.36 -28.65
N THR A 64 5.50 70.25 -29.28
CA THR A 64 6.78 70.05 -28.57
C THR A 64 6.98 71.15 -27.54
N ALA A 65 7.22 70.77 -26.28
CA ALA A 65 7.35 71.69 -25.17
C ALA A 65 8.31 71.14 -24.10
N THR A 66 9.02 72.03 -23.43
CA THR A 66 9.95 71.72 -22.34
C THR A 66 9.51 72.37 -21.05
N VAL A 67 9.95 71.82 -19.90
CA VAL A 67 9.68 72.36 -18.55
C VAL A 67 8.19 72.54 -18.30
N GLN A 68 7.41 71.51 -18.63
CA GLN A 68 5.95 71.54 -18.49
C GLN A 68 5.47 70.80 -17.24
N ALA A 69 4.33 71.25 -16.71
CA ALA A 69 3.59 70.53 -15.69
C ALA A 69 2.92 69.30 -16.28
N TYR A 70 2.75 68.27 -15.45
CA TYR A 70 2.08 67.02 -15.80
C TYR A 70 1.50 66.40 -14.54
N ALA A 71 0.74 65.33 -14.70
CA ALA A 71 0.41 64.46 -13.59
C ALA A 71 0.36 62.99 -14.03
N ILE A 72 0.66 62.08 -13.12
CA ILE A 72 0.40 60.65 -13.32
C ILE A 72 -0.71 60.23 -12.35
N MET A 73 -1.78 59.68 -12.93
CA MET A 73 -2.91 59.16 -12.19
C MET A 73 -2.80 57.63 -12.09
N PRO A 74 -2.85 57.07 -10.87
CA PRO A 74 -2.88 55.64 -10.68
C PRO A 74 -4.13 55.00 -11.28
N THR A 75 -3.96 53.91 -11.99
CA THR A 75 -5.07 53.13 -12.56
C THR A 75 -5.49 52.01 -11.62
N GLN A 76 -6.80 51.76 -11.49
CA GLN A 76 -7.32 50.66 -10.68
C GLN A 76 -7.09 49.25 -11.28
N GLY A 77 -6.47 49.16 -12.47
CA GLY A 77 -6.21 47.89 -13.17
C GLY A 77 -5.40 46.90 -12.35
N TYR A 78 -4.36 47.36 -11.66
CA TYR A 78 -3.51 46.49 -10.83
C TYR A 78 -4.27 45.83 -9.68
N LEU A 79 -5.17 46.58 -9.01
CA LEU A 79 -6.01 46.02 -7.94
C LEU A 79 -7.03 45.02 -8.48
N ARG A 80 -7.54 45.23 -9.71
CA ARG A 80 -8.44 44.29 -10.38
C ARG A 80 -7.70 42.99 -10.73
N ASP A 81 -6.51 43.08 -11.29
CA ASP A 81 -5.72 41.90 -11.67
C ASP A 81 -5.26 41.12 -10.44
N LEU A 82 -4.83 41.81 -9.39
CA LEU A 82 -4.53 41.19 -8.10
C LEU A 82 -5.77 40.49 -7.52
N ALA A 83 -6.94 41.14 -7.55
CA ALA A 83 -8.18 40.55 -7.08
C ALA A 83 -8.56 39.31 -7.90
N ALA A 84 -8.34 39.32 -9.22
CA ALA A 84 -8.57 38.16 -10.07
C ALA A 84 -7.61 37.01 -9.76
N GLN A 85 -6.31 37.30 -9.57
CA GLN A 85 -5.31 36.29 -9.17
C GLN A 85 -5.60 35.72 -7.79
N ALA A 86 -6.01 36.55 -6.83
CA ALA A 86 -6.42 36.11 -5.50
C ALA A 86 -7.66 35.22 -5.55
N ALA A 87 -8.66 35.57 -6.37
CA ALA A 87 -9.84 34.72 -6.57
C ALA A 87 -9.46 33.36 -7.21
N ALA A 88 -8.57 33.35 -8.20
CA ALA A 88 -8.08 32.12 -8.81
C ALA A 88 -7.34 31.23 -7.79
N LEU A 89 -6.50 31.82 -6.94
CA LEU A 89 -5.82 31.11 -5.86
C LEU A 89 -6.82 30.50 -4.87
N VAL A 90 -7.81 31.27 -4.42
CA VAL A 90 -8.85 30.77 -3.51
C VAL A 90 -9.60 29.59 -4.13
N ASN A 91 -9.98 29.68 -5.40
CA ASN A 91 -10.67 28.60 -6.10
C ASN A 91 -9.77 27.35 -6.25
N SER A 92 -8.48 27.52 -6.54
CA SER A 92 -7.53 26.39 -6.62
C SER A 92 -7.37 25.70 -5.26
N TYR A 93 -7.37 26.47 -4.17
CA TYR A 93 -7.23 25.94 -2.82
C TYR A 93 -8.49 25.21 -2.33
N GLN A 94 -9.68 25.57 -2.81
CA GLN A 94 -10.90 24.83 -2.48
C GLN A 94 -10.79 23.35 -2.86
N ALA A 95 -10.24 23.04 -4.04
CA ALA A 95 -10.03 21.65 -4.46
C ALA A 95 -9.06 20.88 -3.54
N VAL A 96 -7.99 21.55 -3.08
CA VAL A 96 -7.04 20.96 -2.13
C VAL A 96 -7.71 20.73 -0.78
N ARG A 97 -8.41 21.73 -0.25
CA ARG A 97 -9.10 21.68 1.05
C ARG A 97 -10.15 20.56 1.09
N ASP A 98 -11.00 20.49 0.07
CA ASP A 98 -12.14 19.57 0.06
C ASP A 98 -11.76 18.16 -0.41
N GLY A 99 -10.65 18.02 -1.15
CA GLY A 99 -10.07 16.76 -1.59
C GLY A 99 -9.00 16.24 -0.62
N VAL A 100 -7.74 16.25 -1.08
CA VAL A 100 -6.61 15.62 -0.38
C VAL A 100 -6.35 16.20 1.03
N GLY A 101 -6.63 17.49 1.25
CA GLY A 101 -6.50 18.15 2.55
C GLY A 101 -7.50 17.67 3.60
N ALA A 102 -8.65 17.14 3.17
CA ALA A 102 -9.62 16.44 4.02
C ALA A 102 -9.36 14.92 4.08
N GLY A 103 -8.23 14.44 3.54
CA GLY A 103 -7.91 13.02 3.44
C GLY A 103 -8.72 12.27 2.38
N LYS A 104 -9.40 12.98 1.47
CA LYS A 104 -10.17 12.37 0.38
C LYS A 104 -9.31 12.26 -0.86
N PHE A 105 -8.84 11.05 -1.13
CA PHE A 105 -8.06 10.75 -2.33
C PHE A 105 -8.97 10.23 -3.44
N ALA A 106 -8.71 10.64 -4.66
CA ALA A 106 -9.42 10.11 -5.82
C ALA A 106 -9.12 8.61 -5.99
N ALA A 107 -10.04 7.89 -6.63
CA ALA A 107 -9.81 6.49 -6.97
C ALA A 107 -8.61 6.36 -7.90
N GLY A 108 -7.66 5.51 -7.53
CA GLY A 108 -6.45 5.25 -8.30
C GLY A 108 -6.51 3.90 -9.03
N THR A 109 -5.43 3.62 -9.76
CA THR A 109 -5.25 2.38 -10.51
C THR A 109 -4.03 1.62 -10.02
N ALA A 110 -3.81 0.41 -10.53
CA ALA A 110 -2.61 -0.34 -10.24
C ALA A 110 -1.33 0.43 -10.68
N ALA A 111 -1.34 1.10 -11.83
CA ALA A 111 -0.20 1.86 -12.33
C ALA A 111 -0.02 3.25 -11.67
N ALA A 112 -1.08 3.76 -11.04
CA ALA A 112 -1.11 5.07 -10.41
C ALA A 112 -2.03 5.02 -9.17
N PRO A 113 -1.53 4.53 -8.03
CA PRO A 113 -2.29 4.43 -6.79
C PRO A 113 -2.83 5.78 -6.32
N SER A 114 -3.90 5.77 -5.53
CA SER A 114 -4.48 6.97 -4.90
C SER A 114 -3.48 7.76 -4.05
N LEU A 115 -2.59 7.04 -3.35
CA LEU A 115 -1.48 7.57 -2.56
C LEU A 115 -0.20 6.94 -3.09
N ARG A 116 0.71 7.75 -3.65
CA ARG A 116 1.94 7.28 -4.29
C ARG A 116 3.08 8.26 -4.09
N GLY A 117 4.31 7.78 -4.28
CA GLY A 117 5.50 8.62 -4.24
C GLY A 117 5.67 9.42 -5.54
N GLU A 118 6.40 10.54 -5.47
CA GLU A 118 6.69 11.37 -6.64
C GLU A 118 7.73 10.71 -7.58
N ALA A 119 8.72 10.03 -7.02
CA ALA A 119 9.76 9.35 -7.80
C ALA A 119 9.33 7.98 -8.34
N ASP A 120 8.35 7.36 -7.68
CA ASP A 120 7.80 6.07 -8.07
C ASP A 120 6.27 6.13 -8.01
N GLU A 121 5.67 6.39 -9.18
CA GLU A 121 4.23 6.55 -9.30
C GLU A 121 3.45 5.23 -9.27
N ASN A 122 4.14 4.08 -9.32
CA ASN A 122 3.48 2.77 -9.41
C ASN A 122 3.53 1.98 -8.08
N THR A 123 3.94 2.62 -6.99
CA THR A 123 4.01 2.05 -5.64
C THR A 123 3.22 2.89 -4.65
N GLY A 124 2.37 2.26 -3.83
CA GLY A 124 1.60 2.98 -2.82
C GLY A 124 0.31 2.30 -2.35
N LEU A 125 -0.61 3.09 -1.80
CA LEU A 125 -1.93 2.67 -1.34
C LEU A 125 -3.01 3.13 -2.32
N ASN A 126 -3.99 2.25 -2.60
CA ASN A 126 -5.02 2.54 -3.59
C ASN A 126 -6.43 2.30 -3.05
N PHE A 127 -7.33 3.22 -3.40
CA PHE A 127 -8.76 3.17 -3.11
C PHE A 127 -9.55 3.09 -4.44
N PRO A 128 -9.48 1.97 -5.18
CA PRO A 128 -9.96 1.88 -6.57
C PRO A 128 -11.49 1.96 -6.72
N GLY A 129 -12.23 1.76 -5.64
CA GLY A 129 -13.69 1.72 -5.64
C GLY A 129 -14.22 1.77 -4.21
N ALA A 130 -15.56 1.72 -4.08
CA ALA A 130 -16.22 1.69 -2.78
C ALA A 130 -15.77 0.45 -1.99
N ASP A 131 -15.39 0.67 -0.73
CA ASP A 131 -15.04 -0.39 0.22
C ASP A 131 -13.86 -1.29 -0.20
N ILE A 132 -13.00 -0.83 -1.11
CA ILE A 132 -11.78 -1.54 -1.54
C ILE A 132 -10.53 -0.80 -1.09
N LEU A 133 -9.59 -1.55 -0.49
CA LEU A 133 -8.24 -1.07 -0.16
C LEU A 133 -7.19 -1.99 -0.78
N GLN A 134 -6.15 -1.42 -1.38
CA GLN A 134 -5.04 -2.16 -1.99
C GLN A 134 -3.67 -1.60 -1.61
N LEU A 135 -2.68 -2.49 -1.44
CA LEU A 135 -1.26 -2.15 -1.40
C LEU A 135 -0.59 -2.57 -2.71
N ILE A 136 0.08 -1.64 -3.37
CA ILE A 136 0.65 -1.83 -4.71
C ILE A 136 2.15 -1.58 -4.69
N THR A 137 2.89 -2.41 -5.42
CA THR A 137 4.31 -2.17 -5.76
C THR A 137 4.57 -2.55 -7.21
N ASN A 138 5.37 -1.77 -7.92
CA ASN A 138 5.69 -2.00 -9.34
C ASN A 138 4.45 -2.20 -10.22
N GLY A 139 3.37 -1.45 -9.94
CA GLY A 139 2.12 -1.55 -10.68
C GLY A 139 1.27 -2.81 -10.40
N VAL A 140 1.61 -3.60 -9.37
CA VAL A 140 0.93 -4.87 -9.05
C VAL A 140 0.31 -4.82 -7.66
N VAL A 141 -0.95 -5.23 -7.53
CA VAL A 141 -1.65 -5.39 -6.24
C VAL A 141 -1.02 -6.56 -5.48
N ARG A 142 -0.45 -6.27 -4.29
CA ARG A 142 0.20 -7.26 -3.42
C ARG A 142 -0.73 -7.77 -2.33
N LEU A 143 -1.53 -6.86 -1.78
CA LEU A 143 -2.54 -7.11 -0.78
C LEU A 143 -3.79 -6.30 -1.12
N GLN A 144 -4.96 -6.86 -0.86
CA GLN A 144 -6.25 -6.22 -1.07
C GLN A 144 -7.22 -6.61 0.05
N ILE A 145 -8.15 -5.70 0.37
CA ILE A 145 -9.41 -5.98 1.06
C ILE A 145 -10.53 -5.67 0.06
N ALA A 146 -11.39 -6.65 -0.21
CA ALA A 146 -12.53 -6.53 -1.12
C ALA A 146 -13.75 -5.87 -0.41
N PRO A 147 -14.82 -5.47 -1.15
CA PRO A 147 -15.98 -4.76 -0.57
C PRO A 147 -16.72 -5.54 0.52
N ASP A 148 -16.65 -6.87 0.47
CA ASP A 148 -17.20 -7.78 1.45
C ASP A 148 -16.31 -7.95 2.71
N GLY A 149 -15.18 -7.25 2.76
CA GLY A 149 -14.17 -7.36 3.80
C GLY A 149 -13.18 -8.51 3.61
N THR A 150 -13.27 -9.29 2.52
CA THR A 150 -12.39 -10.43 2.28
C THR A 150 -10.97 -9.96 1.93
N PRO A 151 -9.94 -10.32 2.71
CA PRO A 151 -8.55 -10.03 2.36
C PRO A 151 -8.03 -11.01 1.29
N SER A 152 -7.25 -10.54 0.32
CA SER A 152 -6.55 -11.36 -0.67
C SER A 152 -5.13 -10.85 -0.99
N GLY A 153 -4.25 -11.75 -1.41
CA GLY A 153 -2.82 -11.47 -1.58
C GLY A 153 -1.98 -12.07 -0.44
N VAL A 154 -0.68 -11.77 -0.42
CA VAL A 154 0.24 -12.33 0.58
C VAL A 154 0.19 -11.47 1.85
N PHE A 155 -0.87 -11.65 2.64
CA PHE A 155 -0.83 -11.36 4.07
C PHE A 155 0.03 -12.46 4.66
N VAL A 156 1.10 -12.12 5.38
CA VAL A 156 2.08 -13.07 5.93
C VAL A 156 1.34 -14.33 6.39
N ASP A 157 1.45 -15.39 5.59
CA ASP A 157 0.92 -16.70 5.91
C ASP A 157 1.54 -16.98 7.26
N LYS A 158 0.70 -17.01 8.31
CA LYS A 158 1.05 -17.08 9.74
C LYS A 158 2.50 -17.53 9.91
N LEU A 159 3.38 -16.64 10.40
CA LEU A 159 4.83 -16.89 10.58
C LEU A 159 5.04 -18.40 10.77
N PRO A 160 5.66 -19.13 9.81
CA PRO A 160 5.68 -20.58 9.90
C PRO A 160 6.14 -20.93 11.30
N VAL A 161 5.45 -21.87 11.95
CA VAL A 161 5.94 -22.47 13.20
C VAL A 161 7.45 -22.63 13.01
N SER A 162 8.26 -22.15 13.97
CA SER A 162 9.71 -21.98 13.76
C SER A 162 10.30 -23.19 13.03
N ALA A 163 11.34 -23.06 12.21
CA ALA A 163 11.89 -24.22 11.51
C ALA A 163 12.11 -25.44 12.44
N ALA A 164 12.44 -25.18 13.71
CA ALA A 164 12.47 -26.18 14.79
C ALA A 164 11.11 -26.83 15.08
N THR A 165 10.03 -26.08 15.21
CA THR A 165 8.66 -26.56 15.40
C THR A 165 8.11 -27.28 14.16
N GLN A 166 8.38 -26.81 12.94
CA GLN A 166 7.99 -27.52 11.71
C GLN A 166 8.76 -28.85 11.60
N THR A 167 10.06 -28.84 11.93
CA THR A 167 10.87 -30.05 11.99
C THR A 167 10.34 -31.01 13.05
N ALA A 168 9.94 -30.52 14.22
CA ALA A 168 9.34 -31.35 15.27
C ALA A 168 8.01 -31.98 14.83
N ILE A 169 7.13 -31.22 14.19
CA ILE A 169 5.86 -31.73 13.64
C ILE A 169 6.12 -32.74 12.52
N ASN A 170 7.03 -32.44 11.59
CA ASN A 170 7.40 -33.35 10.50
C ASN A 170 8.07 -34.63 11.03
N THR A 171 8.89 -34.52 12.08
CA THR A 171 9.53 -35.67 12.74
C THR A 171 8.49 -36.51 13.47
N LEU A 172 7.54 -35.89 14.17
CA LEU A 172 6.42 -36.59 14.82
C LEU A 172 5.51 -37.27 13.79
N ALA A 173 5.20 -36.60 12.69
CA ALA A 173 4.44 -37.14 11.58
C ALA A 173 5.17 -38.30 10.87
N ALA A 174 6.47 -38.17 10.64
CA ALA A 174 7.30 -39.24 10.10
C ALA A 174 7.41 -40.42 11.08
N ALA A 175 7.48 -40.17 12.39
CA ALA A 175 7.49 -41.21 13.41
C ALA A 175 6.13 -41.93 13.54
N CYS A 176 5.01 -41.23 13.37
CA CYS A 176 3.69 -41.86 13.38
C CYS A 176 3.38 -42.59 12.05
N LEU A 177 3.90 -42.12 10.91
CA LEU A 177 3.87 -42.86 9.64
C LEU A 177 4.89 -44.01 9.60
N ALA A 178 5.95 -43.98 10.41
CA ALA A 178 6.91 -45.09 10.57
C ALA A 178 6.31 -46.31 11.29
N LEU A 179 5.05 -46.22 11.74
CA LEU A 179 4.21 -47.37 12.10
C LEU A 179 3.76 -48.19 10.87
N THR A 180 4.37 -47.97 9.70
CA THR A 180 4.27 -48.84 8.51
C THR A 180 5.22 -50.04 8.56
N THR A 181 6.02 -50.20 9.63
CA THR A 181 6.85 -51.39 9.85
C THR A 181 6.19 -52.45 10.73
N LEU A 182 4.96 -52.24 11.19
CA LEU A 182 4.15 -53.36 11.68
C LEU A 182 3.64 -54.10 10.45
N GLY A 183 4.39 -55.10 9.99
CA GLY A 183 3.86 -56.02 8.98
C GLY A 183 2.55 -56.64 9.46
N SER A 184 1.74 -57.17 8.54
CA SER A 184 0.42 -57.74 8.84
C SER A 184 0.46 -58.99 9.74
N GLY A 185 1.64 -59.41 10.21
CA GLY A 185 1.88 -60.56 11.08
C GLY A 185 2.44 -60.14 12.45
N PRO A 186 2.07 -60.85 13.54
CA PRO A 186 2.51 -60.56 14.91
C PRO A 186 4.02 -60.76 15.14
N ASP A 187 4.73 -61.39 14.21
CA ASP A 187 6.19 -61.58 14.16
C ASP A 187 6.96 -60.33 13.71
N GLN A 188 6.28 -59.34 13.12
CA GLN A 188 6.87 -58.12 12.58
C GLN A 188 6.90 -56.96 13.60
N VAL A 189 6.70 -57.25 14.89
CA VAL A 189 6.73 -56.26 15.98
C VAL A 189 8.00 -56.44 16.82
N PRO A 190 8.79 -55.38 17.07
CA PRO A 190 9.99 -55.48 17.92
C PRO A 190 9.63 -55.95 19.34
N SER A 191 10.42 -56.91 19.86
CA SER A 191 10.24 -57.60 21.15
C SER A 191 9.99 -56.74 22.39
N ASN A 192 10.26 -55.43 22.33
CA ASN A 192 10.13 -54.51 23.46
C ASN A 192 8.98 -53.49 23.32
N GLN A 193 8.15 -53.59 22.27
CA GLN A 193 6.97 -52.75 22.09
C GLN A 193 5.75 -53.49 22.66
N HIS A 194 5.43 -53.24 23.93
CA HIS A 194 4.20 -53.75 24.55
C HIS A 194 2.97 -53.09 23.92
N LEU A 195 2.47 -53.63 22.81
CA LEU A 195 1.19 -53.26 22.20
C LEU A 195 0.02 -53.36 23.19
N GLY A 196 0.17 -54.13 24.27
CA GLY A 196 -0.79 -54.23 25.37
C GLY A 196 -1.04 -52.93 26.16
N ALA A 197 -0.22 -51.88 26.00
CA ALA A 197 -0.44 -50.57 26.64
C ALA A 197 -1.05 -49.51 25.70
N LEU A 198 -1.07 -49.76 24.37
CA LEU A 198 -1.59 -48.80 23.38
C LEU A 198 -2.84 -49.29 22.63
N ALA A 199 -3.27 -50.54 22.84
CA ALA A 199 -4.47 -51.10 22.22
C ALA A 199 -5.80 -50.74 22.95
N PHE A 200 -5.79 -49.79 23.89
CA PHE A 200 -7.02 -49.33 24.56
C PHE A 200 -7.67 -48.11 23.90
N GLN A 201 -7.54 -47.98 22.59
CA GLN A 201 -8.24 -46.95 21.86
C GLN A 201 -8.55 -47.44 20.44
N ASP A 202 -9.56 -48.30 20.29
CA ASP A 202 -10.76 -48.00 19.49
C ASP A 202 -11.73 -49.19 19.51
N VAL A 203 -13.02 -48.88 19.61
CA VAL A 203 -14.22 -49.72 19.44
C VAL A 203 -14.58 -50.76 20.52
N VAL A 204 -15.71 -50.47 21.16
CA VAL A 204 -16.52 -51.34 22.02
C VAL A 204 -16.90 -52.64 21.32
N GLY A 205 -16.59 -53.80 21.93
CA GLY A 205 -17.44 -54.98 21.81
C GLY A 205 -16.84 -56.30 21.32
N VAL A 206 -15.57 -56.39 20.92
CA VAL A 206 -14.96 -57.69 20.57
C VAL A 206 -13.53 -57.79 21.12
N GLN A 207 -13.35 -58.61 22.16
CA GLN A 207 -12.04 -58.91 22.74
C GLN A 207 -11.26 -59.82 21.76
N GLN A 208 -10.36 -59.26 20.95
CA GLN A 208 -9.38 -60.07 20.23
C GLN A 208 -8.18 -60.37 21.14
N VAL A 209 -8.13 -61.62 21.62
CA VAL A 209 -7.00 -62.17 22.37
C VAL A 209 -5.94 -62.64 21.37
N TYR A 210 -4.90 -61.85 21.15
CA TYR A 210 -3.68 -62.34 20.49
C TYR A 210 -2.65 -62.65 21.57
N ARG A 211 -2.54 -63.94 21.94
CA ARG A 211 -1.45 -64.43 22.79
C ARG A 211 -0.26 -64.76 21.90
N ASN A 212 0.88 -64.16 22.26
CA ASN A 212 2.23 -64.51 21.79
C ASN A 212 2.35 -66.04 21.61
N ALA A 213 2.71 -66.52 20.43
CA ALA A 213 3.15 -67.90 20.28
C ALA A 213 4.40 -68.07 21.15
N ARG A 214 4.33 -68.98 22.12
CA ARG A 214 5.44 -69.29 23.03
C ARG A 214 6.64 -69.75 22.18
N ASN A 215 7.85 -69.28 22.48
CA ASN A 215 9.07 -69.85 21.93
C ASN A 215 9.26 -71.26 22.50
N SER A 216 8.66 -72.25 21.84
CA SER A 216 8.61 -73.65 22.28
C SER A 216 9.81 -74.44 21.78
N GLN A 217 10.39 -75.31 22.61
CA GLN A 217 11.45 -76.23 22.19
C GLN A 217 10.89 -77.59 21.73
N PRO A 218 11.59 -78.34 20.85
CA PRO A 218 11.15 -79.67 20.45
C PRO A 218 10.91 -80.60 21.65
N GLY A 219 9.74 -81.25 21.68
CA GLY A 219 9.27 -82.09 22.79
C GLY A 219 8.37 -81.38 23.81
N GLU A 220 8.23 -80.05 23.74
CA GLU A 220 7.34 -79.32 24.65
C GLU A 220 5.86 -79.45 24.26
N VAL A 221 5.00 -79.56 25.28
CA VAL A 221 3.53 -79.49 25.15
C VAL A 221 3.04 -78.26 25.92
N TRP A 222 2.13 -77.50 25.33
CA TRP A 222 1.46 -76.40 26.02
C TRP A 222 -0.01 -76.27 25.64
N HIS A 223 -0.72 -75.47 26.41
CA HIS A 223 -2.16 -75.29 26.31
C HIS A 223 -2.46 -73.80 26.13
N GLU A 224 -3.29 -73.48 25.14
CA GLU A 224 -3.80 -72.12 24.92
C GLU A 224 -5.30 -72.13 25.17
N ARG A 225 -5.73 -71.40 26.20
CA ARG A 225 -7.16 -71.18 26.47
C ARG A 225 -7.71 -70.22 25.41
N VAL A 226 -8.72 -70.67 24.67
CA VAL A 226 -9.39 -69.90 23.61
C VAL A 226 -10.65 -69.23 24.16
N SER A 227 -11.44 -69.97 24.96
CA SER A 227 -12.63 -69.48 25.65
C SER A 227 -12.81 -70.21 26.98
N ASP A 228 -13.96 -70.02 27.63
CA ASP A 228 -14.33 -70.77 28.84
C ASP A 228 -14.70 -72.23 28.53
N THR A 229 -15.01 -72.53 27.27
CA THR A 229 -15.46 -73.85 26.79
C THR A 229 -14.49 -74.49 25.81
N GLN A 230 -13.36 -73.83 25.50
CA GLN A 230 -12.44 -74.31 24.47
C GLN A 230 -10.98 -74.06 24.81
N LEU A 231 -10.17 -75.09 24.60
CA LEU A 231 -8.73 -75.07 24.79
C LEU A 231 -8.04 -75.73 23.59
N ILE A 232 -6.93 -75.15 23.13
CA ILE A 232 -6.07 -75.75 22.10
C ILE A 232 -4.84 -76.32 22.79
N LYS A 233 -4.62 -77.63 22.65
CA LYS A 233 -3.36 -78.29 23.01
C LYS A 233 -2.40 -78.19 21.83
N LYS A 234 -1.16 -77.80 22.09
CA LYS A 234 -0.10 -77.74 21.08
C LYS A 234 1.07 -78.60 21.53
N PHE A 235 1.68 -79.30 20.58
CA PHE A 235 2.88 -80.11 20.77
C PHE A 235 3.92 -79.74 19.72
N HIS A 236 5.12 -79.42 20.18
CA HIS A 236 6.28 -79.26 19.31
C HIS A 236 6.89 -80.64 19.06
N GLY A 237 6.72 -81.17 17.85
CA GLY A 237 7.36 -82.43 17.47
C GLY A 237 8.88 -82.34 17.50
N LEU A 238 9.54 -83.48 17.69
CA LEU A 238 11.01 -83.58 17.58
C LEU A 238 11.51 -83.31 16.14
N ASP A 239 10.58 -83.24 15.18
CA ASP A 239 10.80 -82.84 13.80
C ASP A 239 10.66 -81.32 13.58
N ASP A 240 10.64 -80.53 14.65
CA ASP A 240 10.52 -79.06 14.64
C ASP A 240 9.15 -78.57 14.11
N VAL A 241 8.15 -79.46 14.02
CA VAL A 241 6.80 -79.14 13.55
C VAL A 241 5.82 -79.07 14.72
N VAL A 242 5.19 -77.90 14.89
CA VAL A 242 4.13 -77.71 15.89
C VAL A 242 2.80 -78.22 15.36
N ARG A 243 2.15 -79.09 16.14
CA ARG A 243 0.83 -79.66 15.85
C ARG A 243 -0.15 -79.23 16.93
N SER A 244 -1.42 -79.06 16.56
CA SER A 244 -2.47 -78.65 17.48
C SER A 244 -3.68 -79.58 17.44
N ILE A 245 -4.34 -79.71 18.59
CA ILE A 245 -5.64 -80.36 18.75
C ILE A 245 -6.53 -79.42 19.57
N THR A 246 -7.77 -79.28 19.13
CA THR A 246 -8.78 -78.46 19.80
C THR A 246 -9.65 -79.34 20.67
N GLU A 247 -9.76 -78.97 21.94
CA GLU A 247 -10.67 -79.59 22.91
C GLU A 247 -11.80 -78.62 23.24
N THR A 248 -13.03 -79.10 23.10
CA THR A 248 -14.24 -78.36 23.46
C THR A 248 -14.90 -79.06 24.64
N TYR A 249 -15.18 -78.29 25.68
CA TYR A 249 -15.81 -78.71 26.91
C TYR A 249 -17.26 -78.17 26.91
N ALA A 250 -18.21 -79.04 27.27
CA ALA A 250 -19.63 -78.70 27.37
C ALA A 250 -19.97 -78.04 28.71
#